data_AF-A0A5S3N3Z3-F1
#
_entry.id   AF-A0A5S3N3Z3-F1
#
_cell.length_a   1.000
_cell.length_b   1.000
_cell.length_c   1.000
_cell.angle_alpha   90.00
_cell.angle_beta   90.00
_cell.angle_gamma   90.00
#
_symmetry.space_group_name_H-M   'P 1'
#
loop_
_entity.id
_entity.type
_entity.pdbx_description
1 polymer ?
#
loop_
_entity_poly.entity_id
_entity_poly.type
_entity_poly.pdbx_seq_one_letter_code
_entity_poly.pdbx_strand_id
1 'polypeptide(L)'
;MKTIKKITAVLAISGLLFVSCDNKKKEKVEDKMEEVEKKMDEIGDDISEEFQEMKLELEDGMSVNYKVDSDGTLAFDDWDAFTIANKELNDIERLDPDEVNTRIEKLQGTIASLGNDIPKWLQTDEVKEDIKNVQKEYKNVIDNKNDATDKVKQNIEDLNEKFDDLREELNEVIAKYKKS
;
A
#
# COMPACT_ATOMS: atom_id res chain seq x y z
N MET A 1 7.80 -44.72 -25.29
CA MET A 1 7.19 -43.55 -25.96
C MET A 1 5.83 -43.27 -25.35
N LYS A 2 5.50 -41.98 -25.17
CA LYS A 2 4.20 -41.37 -24.80
C LYS A 2 3.84 -41.42 -23.31
N THR A 3 3.37 -40.38 -22.61
CA THR A 3 3.42 -38.90 -22.67
C THR A 3 2.68 -38.47 -21.38
N ILE A 4 3.15 -37.43 -20.72
CA ILE A 4 2.54 -36.79 -19.54
C ILE A 4 1.18 -36.18 -19.93
N LYS A 5 0.16 -36.29 -19.06
CA LYS A 5 -1.01 -35.39 -19.06
C LYS A 5 -1.38 -34.98 -17.63
N LYS A 6 -1.86 -33.74 -17.56
CA LYS A 6 -1.76 -32.77 -16.46
C LYS A 6 -2.76 -33.01 -15.31
N ILE A 7 -2.36 -32.57 -14.12
CA ILE A 7 -3.18 -32.39 -12.92
C ILE A 7 -4.02 -31.11 -13.11
N THR A 8 -5.33 -31.21 -12.86
CA THR A 8 -6.20 -30.04 -12.72
C THR A 8 -6.98 -30.22 -11.42
N ALA A 9 -6.53 -29.54 -10.37
CA ALA A 9 -7.26 -29.40 -9.12
C ALA A 9 -8.20 -28.20 -9.27
N VAL A 10 -9.50 -28.45 -9.21
CA VAL A 10 -10.53 -27.41 -9.12
C VAL A 10 -10.77 -27.17 -7.64
N LEU A 11 -10.32 -26.03 -7.12
CA LEU A 11 -10.71 -25.54 -5.80
C LEU A 11 -12.12 -24.94 -5.93
N ALA A 12 -13.12 -25.68 -5.45
CA ALA A 12 -14.47 -25.20 -5.30
C ALA A 12 -14.52 -24.20 -4.13
N ILE A 13 -14.70 -22.92 -4.45
CA ILE A 13 -15.02 -21.89 -3.46
C ILE A 13 -16.49 -22.09 -3.06
N SER A 14 -16.71 -22.81 -1.96
CA SER A 14 -17.99 -22.82 -1.26
C SER A 14 -18.13 -21.50 -0.48
N GLY A 15 -18.74 -20.51 -1.13
CA GLY A 15 -19.30 -19.34 -0.49
C GLY A 15 -20.80 -19.49 -0.21
N LEU A 16 -21.27 -18.69 0.75
CA LEU A 16 -22.64 -18.48 1.23
C LEU A 16 -23.14 -19.37 2.38
N LEU A 17 -22.89 -18.88 3.61
CA LEU A 17 -23.90 -18.95 4.65
C LEU A 17 -24.70 -17.64 4.64
N PHE A 18 -25.99 -17.79 4.38
CA PHE A 18 -27.00 -16.76 4.39
C PHE A 18 -27.26 -16.30 5.83
N VAL A 19 -27.09 -15.00 6.09
CA VAL A 19 -27.79 -14.31 7.19
C VAL A 19 -29.00 -13.58 6.59
N SER A 20 -30.12 -13.78 7.27
CA SER A 20 -31.49 -13.49 6.86
C SER A 20 -31.83 -12.00 6.74
N CYS A 21 -32.86 -11.74 5.95
CA CYS A 21 -33.39 -10.47 5.44
C CYS A 21 -33.76 -9.41 6.49
N ASP A 22 -33.62 -8.13 6.10
CA ASP A 22 -34.80 -7.27 5.97
C ASP A 22 -34.68 -6.23 4.83
N ASN A 23 -35.84 -5.85 4.29
CA ASN A 23 -36.06 -5.31 2.94
C ASN A 23 -35.44 -3.92 2.64
N LYS A 24 -34.62 -3.80 1.57
CA LYS A 24 -34.67 -2.73 0.53
C LYS A 24 -33.55 -2.88 -0.52
N LYS A 25 -33.95 -2.75 -1.80
CA LYS A 25 -33.18 -2.46 -3.04
C LYS A 25 -31.76 -3.07 -3.16
N LYS A 26 -31.64 -4.08 -4.04
CA LYS A 26 -30.36 -4.52 -4.62
C LYS A 26 -29.82 -3.42 -5.54
N GLU A 27 -28.76 -2.76 -5.09
CA GLU A 27 -27.91 -1.88 -5.88
C GLU A 27 -26.57 -2.61 -6.13
N LYS A 28 -26.03 -2.46 -7.34
CA LYS A 28 -24.92 -3.24 -7.92
C LYS A 28 -23.63 -3.08 -7.10
N VAL A 29 -23.01 -4.21 -6.78
CA VAL A 29 -21.67 -4.28 -6.15
C VAL A 29 -20.55 -4.13 -7.20
N GLU A 30 -20.81 -4.45 -8.47
CA GLU A 30 -19.86 -4.25 -9.58
C GLU A 30 -19.55 -2.77 -9.86
N ASP A 31 -20.54 -1.89 -9.78
CA ASP A 31 -20.36 -0.47 -10.11
C ASP A 31 -19.42 0.25 -9.11
N LYS A 32 -19.27 -0.27 -7.88
CA LYS A 32 -18.38 0.32 -6.87
C LYS A 32 -16.91 -0.05 -7.03
N MET A 33 -16.60 -1.18 -7.66
CA MET A 33 -15.21 -1.58 -7.95
C MET A 33 -14.69 -0.81 -9.16
N GLU A 34 -15.53 -0.64 -10.18
CA GLU A 34 -15.23 0.17 -11.38
C GLU A 34 -15.16 1.67 -11.05
N GLU A 35 -15.97 2.16 -10.10
CA GLU A 35 -15.89 3.55 -9.60
C GLU A 35 -14.66 3.79 -8.71
N VAL A 36 -14.13 2.78 -8.03
CA VAL A 36 -12.87 2.86 -7.29
C VAL A 36 -11.67 2.83 -8.25
N GLU A 37 -11.68 1.97 -9.27
CA GLU A 37 -10.67 1.99 -10.35
C GLU A 37 -10.68 3.34 -11.10
N LYS A 38 -11.86 3.85 -11.48
CA LYS A 38 -11.97 5.17 -12.14
C LYS A 38 -11.57 6.36 -11.27
N LYS A 39 -11.79 6.28 -9.95
CA LYS A 39 -11.35 7.33 -9.01
C LYS A 39 -9.87 7.24 -8.67
N MET A 40 -9.23 6.09 -8.89
CA MET A 40 -7.77 5.93 -8.84
C MET A 40 -7.11 6.49 -10.12
N ASP A 41 -7.75 6.35 -11.28
CA ASP A 41 -7.27 6.98 -12.53
C ASP A 41 -7.31 8.52 -12.48
N GLU A 42 -8.31 9.14 -11.83
CA GLU A 42 -8.45 10.60 -11.78
C GLU A 42 -7.49 11.32 -10.79
N ILE A 43 -6.73 10.59 -9.96
CA ILE A 43 -5.70 11.16 -9.06
C ILE A 43 -4.31 11.16 -9.74
N GLY A 44 -4.17 10.51 -10.90
CA GLY A 44 -2.88 10.24 -11.53
C GLY A 44 -2.36 11.28 -12.53
N ASP A 45 -3.12 12.33 -12.84
CA ASP A 45 -2.91 13.08 -14.10
C ASP A 45 -2.16 14.42 -13.98
N ASP A 46 -1.57 14.75 -12.84
CA ASP A 46 -0.66 15.91 -12.76
C ASP A 46 0.54 15.62 -11.87
N ILE A 47 1.72 16.02 -12.35
CA ILE A 47 3.09 15.73 -11.88
C ILE A 47 3.66 14.41 -12.42
N SER A 48 4.31 14.46 -13.58
CA SER A 48 5.32 13.46 -13.95
C SER A 48 6.57 13.70 -13.10
N GLU A 49 6.56 13.25 -11.85
CA GLU A 49 7.80 12.96 -11.14
C GLU A 49 8.46 11.82 -11.90
N GLU A 50 9.51 12.14 -12.66
CA GLU A 50 10.17 11.18 -13.54
C GLU A 50 10.94 10.18 -12.67
N PHE A 51 10.26 9.09 -12.31
CA PHE A 51 10.87 7.97 -11.62
C PHE A 51 11.95 7.34 -12.49
N GLN A 52 13.17 7.29 -11.98
CA GLN A 52 14.26 6.52 -12.55
C GLN A 52 14.13 5.06 -12.13
N GLU A 53 14.09 4.15 -13.11
CA GLU A 53 14.13 2.71 -12.86
C GLU A 53 15.56 2.26 -12.50
N MET A 54 15.66 1.49 -11.42
CA MET A 54 16.88 0.97 -10.83
C MET A 54 16.82 -0.55 -10.82
N LYS A 55 17.91 -1.20 -11.23
CA LYS A 55 18.04 -2.66 -11.23
C LYS A 55 18.93 -3.11 -10.06
N LEU A 56 18.50 -4.15 -9.34
CA LEU A 56 19.28 -4.84 -8.31
C LEU A 56 19.44 -6.31 -8.67
N GLU A 57 20.63 -6.86 -8.41
CA GLU A 57 20.87 -8.31 -8.47
C GLU A 57 20.85 -8.87 -7.05
N LEU A 58 20.03 -9.90 -6.83
CA LEU A 58 19.86 -10.58 -5.56
C LEU A 58 20.91 -11.70 -5.42
N GLU A 59 21.12 -12.18 -4.19
CA GLU A 59 22.10 -13.23 -3.89
C GLU A 59 21.86 -14.56 -4.65
N ASP A 60 20.61 -14.83 -5.00
CA ASP A 60 20.22 -16.02 -5.77
C ASP A 60 20.37 -15.84 -7.30
N GLY A 61 20.89 -14.70 -7.74
CA GLY A 61 21.09 -14.34 -9.14
C GLY A 61 19.84 -13.81 -9.85
N MET A 62 18.71 -13.67 -9.15
CA MET A 62 17.55 -12.97 -9.71
C MET A 62 17.81 -11.47 -9.79
N SER A 63 17.19 -10.81 -10.77
CA SER A 63 17.18 -9.35 -10.86
C SER A 63 15.79 -8.82 -10.52
N VAL A 64 15.75 -7.77 -9.71
CA VAL A 64 14.53 -7.02 -9.40
C VAL A 64 14.71 -5.56 -9.78
N ASN A 65 13.60 -4.90 -10.11
CA ASN A 65 13.59 -3.47 -10.40
C ASN A 65 12.84 -2.72 -9.30
N TYR A 66 13.27 -1.51 -9.03
CA TYR A 66 12.54 -0.54 -8.23
C TYR A 66 12.72 0.85 -8.83
N LYS A 67 11.90 1.81 -8.42
CA LYS A 67 11.88 3.15 -8.96
C LYS A 67 12.22 4.16 -7.87
N VAL A 68 12.94 5.22 -8.25
CA VAL A 68 13.26 6.34 -7.37
C VAL A 68 13.12 7.65 -8.13
N ASP A 69 12.47 8.66 -7.53
CA ASP A 69 12.38 10.00 -8.11
C ASP A 69 13.58 10.88 -7.70
N SER A 70 13.54 12.18 -8.02
CA SER A 70 14.59 13.14 -7.66
C SER A 70 14.71 13.41 -6.17
N ASP A 71 13.63 13.19 -5.41
CA ASP A 71 13.54 13.48 -3.98
C ASP A 71 13.87 12.24 -3.12
N GLY A 72 14.11 11.10 -3.77
CA GLY A 72 14.43 9.83 -3.11
C GLY A 72 13.19 9.00 -2.77
N THR A 73 12.01 9.38 -3.26
CA THR A 73 10.76 8.63 -3.09
C THR A 73 10.88 7.29 -3.79
N LEU A 74 10.66 6.21 -3.06
CA LEU A 74 10.69 4.86 -3.60
C LEU A 74 9.34 4.47 -4.21
N ALA A 75 9.37 3.71 -5.29
CA ALA A 75 8.21 3.02 -5.85
C ALA A 75 8.61 1.61 -6.31
N PHE A 76 7.65 0.68 -6.23
CA PHE A 76 7.86 -0.73 -6.60
C PHE A 76 6.68 -1.22 -7.43
N ASP A 77 6.96 -1.77 -8.61
CA ASP A 77 5.94 -2.26 -9.54
C ASP A 77 5.18 -3.48 -9.00
N ASP A 78 5.83 -4.26 -8.13
CA ASP A 78 5.25 -5.45 -7.51
C ASP A 78 4.67 -5.15 -6.11
N TRP A 79 4.53 -3.87 -5.73
CA TRP A 79 4.02 -3.46 -4.42
C TRP A 79 3.25 -2.13 -4.47
N ASP A 80 2.17 -2.13 -5.24
CA ASP A 80 1.30 -0.95 -5.42
C ASP A 80 0.83 -0.33 -4.10
N ALA A 81 0.54 -1.16 -3.09
CA ALA A 81 0.13 -0.69 -1.78
C ALA A 81 1.16 0.26 -1.15
N PHE A 82 2.45 -0.05 -1.24
CA PHE A 82 3.51 0.84 -0.78
C PHE A 82 3.60 2.08 -1.66
N THR A 83 3.65 1.92 -2.99
CA THR A 83 3.81 3.03 -3.94
C THR A 83 2.70 4.08 -3.75
N ILE A 84 1.45 3.64 -3.64
CA ILE A 84 0.29 4.50 -3.41
C ILE A 84 0.37 5.17 -2.04
N ALA A 85 0.62 4.40 -0.97
CA ALA A 85 0.70 4.96 0.38
C ALA A 85 1.85 5.98 0.51
N ASN A 86 3.00 5.69 -0.11
CA ASN A 86 4.18 6.55 -0.05
C ASN A 86 3.91 7.91 -0.70
N LYS A 87 3.30 7.93 -1.88
CA LYS A 87 2.90 9.17 -2.55
C LYS A 87 1.86 9.94 -1.72
N GLU A 88 0.77 9.27 -1.35
CA GLU A 88 -0.34 9.92 -0.66
C GLU A 88 0.07 10.49 0.71
N LEU A 89 0.86 9.76 1.51
CA LEU A 89 1.30 10.23 2.83
C LEU A 89 2.29 11.39 2.74
N ASN A 90 3.20 11.37 1.75
CA ASN A 90 4.09 12.50 1.46
C ASN A 90 3.27 13.76 1.07
N ASP A 91 2.22 13.61 0.27
CA ASP A 91 1.36 14.75 -0.09
C ASP A 91 0.56 15.29 1.11
N ILE A 92 0.01 14.37 1.93
CA ILE A 92 -0.89 14.69 3.04
C ILE A 92 -0.23 15.55 4.11
N GLU A 93 1.09 15.41 4.33
CA GLU A 93 1.85 16.24 5.27
C GLU A 93 1.72 17.75 4.99
N ARG A 94 1.45 18.11 3.73
CA ARG A 94 1.41 19.51 3.26
C ARG A 94 0.00 20.10 3.21
N LEU A 95 -1.04 19.34 3.61
CA LEU A 95 -2.43 19.72 3.46
C LEU A 95 -3.08 20.22 4.76
N ASP A 96 -4.20 20.93 4.61
CA ASP A 96 -5.06 21.32 5.73
C ASP A 96 -5.80 20.09 6.32
N PRO A 97 -6.01 20.02 7.66
CA PRO A 97 -6.57 18.82 8.32
C PRO A 97 -7.91 18.31 7.76
N ASP A 98 -8.77 19.21 7.30
CA ASP A 98 -10.07 18.84 6.72
C ASP A 98 -9.92 18.10 5.38
N GLU A 99 -8.91 18.45 4.58
CA GLU A 99 -8.56 17.75 3.33
C GLU A 99 -7.89 16.41 3.62
N VAL A 100 -7.07 16.36 4.69
CA VAL A 100 -6.36 15.15 5.12
C VAL A 100 -7.33 14.03 5.49
N ASN A 101 -8.38 14.31 6.26
CA ASN A 101 -9.33 13.28 6.72
C ASN A 101 -9.94 12.49 5.55
N THR A 102 -10.33 13.18 4.48
CA THR A 102 -10.94 12.52 3.31
C THR A 102 -9.93 11.66 2.54
N ARG A 103 -8.68 12.11 2.41
CA ARG A 103 -7.63 11.34 1.72
C ARG A 103 -7.19 10.14 2.55
N ILE A 104 -6.97 10.32 3.86
CA ILE A 104 -6.56 9.24 4.77
C ILE A 104 -7.59 8.11 4.80
N GLU A 105 -8.89 8.40 4.81
CA GLU A 105 -9.92 7.35 4.77
C GLU A 105 -9.83 6.46 3.52
N LYS A 106 -9.46 7.03 2.37
CA LYS A 106 -9.32 6.27 1.12
C LYS A 106 -8.13 5.31 1.15
N LEU A 107 -7.15 5.53 2.02
CA LEU A 107 -5.97 4.67 2.17
C LEU A 107 -6.24 3.38 2.95
N GLN A 108 -7.44 3.14 3.48
CA GLN A 108 -7.69 2.00 4.38
C GLN A 108 -7.33 0.66 3.74
N GLY A 109 -7.73 0.45 2.48
CA GLY A 109 -7.42 -0.77 1.74
C GLY A 109 -5.92 -0.88 1.45
N THR A 110 -5.30 0.22 1.04
CA THR A 110 -3.87 0.35 0.74
C THR A 110 -3.01 -0.01 1.95
N ILE A 111 -3.23 0.63 3.10
CA ILE A 111 -2.45 0.41 4.33
C ILE A 111 -2.64 -1.01 4.88
N ALA A 112 -3.87 -1.55 4.81
CA ALA A 112 -4.14 -2.92 5.22
C ALA A 112 -3.39 -3.96 4.35
N SER A 113 -3.10 -3.62 3.09
CA SER A 113 -2.47 -4.52 2.12
C SER A 113 -0.94 -4.46 2.11
N LEU A 114 -0.33 -3.47 2.77
CA LEU A 114 1.14 -3.33 2.85
C LEU A 114 1.84 -4.64 3.20
N GLY A 115 1.35 -5.36 4.22
CA GLY A 115 1.95 -6.62 4.66
C GLY A 115 1.61 -7.85 3.80
N ASN A 116 0.55 -7.78 2.98
CA ASN A 116 0.10 -8.92 2.15
C ASN A 116 0.92 -9.04 0.87
N ASP A 117 1.24 -7.89 0.27
CA ASP A 117 1.81 -7.80 -1.07
C ASP A 117 3.29 -7.40 -1.05
N ILE A 118 3.93 -7.35 0.12
CA ILE A 118 5.35 -7.03 0.23
C ILE A 118 6.22 -8.01 -0.58
N PRO A 119 7.12 -7.52 -1.44
CA PRO A 119 8.06 -8.36 -2.16
C PRO A 119 8.99 -9.12 -1.22
N LYS A 120 9.22 -10.41 -1.51
CA LYS A 120 10.04 -11.29 -0.64
C LYS A 120 11.44 -10.75 -0.35
N TRP A 121 12.05 -10.06 -1.30
CA TRP A 121 13.40 -9.50 -1.17
C TRP A 121 13.47 -8.28 -0.23
N LEU A 122 12.32 -7.68 0.10
CA LEU A 122 12.16 -6.60 1.09
C LEU A 122 11.69 -7.12 2.45
N GLN A 123 11.35 -8.41 2.55
CA GLN A 123 10.61 -8.97 3.68
C GLN A 123 11.51 -9.34 4.87
N THR A 124 12.22 -8.37 5.43
CA THR A 124 12.98 -8.51 6.68
C THR A 124 12.05 -8.46 7.90
N ASP A 125 12.58 -8.75 9.10
CA ASP A 125 11.79 -8.64 10.32
C ASP A 125 11.55 -7.19 10.73
N GLU A 126 12.53 -6.30 10.50
CA GLU A 126 12.41 -4.84 10.70
C GLU A 126 11.32 -4.26 9.79
N VAL A 127 11.34 -4.53 8.48
CA VAL A 127 10.32 -4.05 7.54
C VAL A 127 8.91 -4.55 7.91
N LYS A 128 8.77 -5.80 8.38
CA LYS A 128 7.47 -6.32 8.86
C LYS A 128 7.00 -5.64 10.14
N GLU A 129 7.93 -5.27 11.03
CA GLU A 129 7.61 -4.54 12.25
C GLU A 129 7.12 -3.14 11.91
N ASP A 130 7.79 -2.44 11.00
CA ASP A 130 7.40 -1.09 10.61
C ASP A 130 6.10 -1.04 9.83
N ILE A 131 5.82 -2.03 8.98
CA ILE A 131 4.48 -2.17 8.38
C ILE A 131 3.40 -2.27 9.47
N LYS A 132 3.64 -3.02 10.56
CA LYS A 132 2.67 -3.12 11.66
C LYS A 132 2.55 -1.79 12.41
N ASN A 133 3.65 -1.06 12.58
CA ASN A 133 3.66 0.25 13.22
C ASN A 133 2.85 1.27 12.40
N VAL A 134 3.05 1.31 11.08
CA VAL A 134 2.25 2.11 10.14
C VAL A 134 0.77 1.74 10.24
N GLN A 135 0.44 0.45 10.19
CA GLN A 135 -0.95 -0.02 10.29
C GLN A 135 -1.61 0.36 11.63
N LYS A 136 -0.84 0.31 12.73
CA LYS A 136 -1.29 0.69 14.06
C LYS A 136 -1.57 2.19 14.13
N GLU A 137 -0.66 3.04 13.66
CA GLU A 137 -0.90 4.48 13.73
C GLU A 137 -1.91 4.98 12.71
N TYR A 138 -2.03 4.33 11.56
CA TYR A 138 -3.12 4.60 10.64
C TYR A 138 -4.49 4.36 11.30
N LYS A 139 -4.62 3.25 12.04
CA LYS A 139 -5.83 2.96 12.82
C LYS A 139 -6.07 4.04 13.89
N ASN A 140 -5.01 4.53 14.55
CA ASN A 140 -5.13 5.62 15.52
C ASN A 140 -5.65 6.91 14.87
N VAL A 141 -5.17 7.27 13.68
CA VAL A 141 -5.69 8.43 12.93
C VAL A 141 -7.17 8.24 12.61
N ILE A 142 -7.58 7.09 12.07
CA ILE A 142 -8.98 6.83 11.71
C ILE A 142 -9.91 6.85 12.94
N ASP A 143 -9.49 6.23 14.04
CA ASP A 143 -10.29 6.14 15.26
C ASP A 143 -10.45 7.53 15.93
N ASN A 144 -9.51 8.47 15.72
CA ASN A 144 -9.47 9.79 16.34
C ASN A 144 -9.63 10.97 15.37
N LYS A 145 -10.09 10.74 14.13
CA LYS A 145 -10.20 11.77 13.07
C LYS A 145 -11.12 12.96 13.39
N ASN A 146 -12.01 12.81 14.38
CA ASN A 146 -12.97 13.83 14.82
C ASN A 146 -12.54 14.54 16.11
N ASP A 147 -11.30 14.32 16.57
CA ASP A 147 -10.75 15.01 17.74
C ASP A 147 -10.45 16.49 17.44
N ALA A 148 -9.96 17.21 18.46
CA ALA A 148 -9.47 18.57 18.29
C ALA A 148 -8.38 18.61 17.20
N THR A 149 -8.38 19.66 16.37
CA THR A 149 -7.50 19.80 15.21
C THR A 149 -6.02 19.54 15.51
N ASP A 150 -5.50 20.08 16.62
CA ASP A 150 -4.09 19.86 17.00
C ASP A 150 -3.79 18.39 17.30
N LYS A 151 -4.75 17.65 17.85
CA LYS A 151 -4.60 16.21 18.11
C LYS A 151 -4.69 15.41 16.82
N VAL A 152 -5.57 15.79 15.89
CA VAL A 152 -5.63 15.18 14.56
C VAL A 152 -4.30 15.37 13.83
N LYS A 153 -3.74 16.59 13.84
CA LYS A 153 -2.42 16.89 13.27
C LYS A 153 -1.32 16.01 13.88
N GLN A 154 -1.25 15.93 15.21
CA GLN A 154 -0.27 15.07 15.88
C GLN A 154 -0.40 13.61 15.45
N ASN A 155 -1.62 13.06 15.37
CA ASN A 155 -1.79 11.66 14.94
C ASN A 155 -1.32 11.44 13.49
N ILE A 156 -1.48 12.43 12.61
CA ILE A 156 -1.00 12.37 11.21
C ILE A 156 0.53 12.44 11.19
N GLU A 157 1.14 13.33 11.99
CA GLU A 157 2.59 13.40 12.17
C GLU A 157 3.16 12.07 12.67
N ASP A 158 2.53 11.46 13.68
CA ASP A 158 2.94 10.15 14.23
C ASP A 158 2.85 9.03 13.16
N LEU A 159 1.81 9.05 12.31
CA LEU A 159 1.68 8.13 11.18
C LEU A 159 2.79 8.32 10.15
N ASN A 160 3.09 9.56 9.79
CA ASN A 160 4.17 9.87 8.86
C ASN A 160 5.54 9.45 9.40
N GLU A 161 5.80 9.65 10.70
CA GLU A 161 7.03 9.17 11.36
C GLU A 161 7.17 7.65 11.22
N LYS A 162 6.12 6.87 11.48
CA LYS A 162 6.19 5.41 11.27
C LYS A 162 6.39 5.03 9.79
N PHE A 163 5.93 5.86 8.86
CA PHE A 163 6.15 5.64 7.43
C PHE A 163 7.54 6.08 6.96
N ASP A 164 8.16 7.08 7.61
CA ASP A 164 9.58 7.41 7.49
C ASP A 164 10.46 6.24 7.96
N ASP A 165 10.15 5.66 9.13
CA ASP A 165 10.86 4.47 9.65
C ASP A 165 10.85 3.33 8.61
N LEU A 166 9.66 3.03 8.06
CA LEU A 166 9.52 2.03 6.99
C LEU A 166 10.37 2.38 5.76
N ARG A 167 10.42 3.65 5.34
CA ARG A 167 11.25 4.09 4.21
C ARG A 167 12.75 3.93 4.50
N GLU A 168 13.18 4.20 5.73
CA GLU A 168 14.56 3.99 6.17
C GLU A 168 14.96 2.52 6.05
N GLU A 169 14.15 1.62 6.62
CA GLU A 169 14.41 0.18 6.57
C GLU A 169 14.44 -0.38 5.14
N LEU A 170 13.55 0.08 4.26
CA LEU A 170 13.57 -0.31 2.84
C LEU A 170 14.86 0.15 2.14
N ASN A 171 15.31 1.37 2.42
CA ASN A 171 16.57 1.88 1.90
C ASN A 171 17.77 1.09 2.45
N GLU A 172 17.74 0.66 3.71
CA GLU A 172 18.77 -0.21 4.27
C GLU A 172 18.84 -1.55 3.54
N VAL A 173 17.69 -2.18 3.28
CA VAL A 173 17.62 -3.44 2.53
C VAL A 173 18.19 -3.27 1.13
N ILE A 174 17.78 -2.21 0.41
CA ILE A 174 18.32 -1.88 -0.92
C ILE A 174 19.84 -1.66 -0.86
N ALA A 175 20.34 -0.94 0.15
CA ALA A 175 21.75 -0.66 0.32
C ALA A 175 22.58 -1.92 0.62
N LYS A 176 22.01 -2.91 1.31
CA LYS A 176 22.64 -4.23 1.56
C LYS A 176 22.91 -4.95 0.22
N TYR A 177 21.96 -4.93 -0.72
CA TYR A 177 22.17 -5.51 -2.06
C TYR A 177 23.15 -4.73 -2.94
N LYS A 178 23.19 -3.39 -2.87
CA LYS A 178 24.14 -2.57 -3.66
C LYS A 178 25.61 -2.71 -3.25
N LYS A 179 25.86 -3.11 -2.01
CA LYS A 179 27.22 -3.31 -1.47
C LYS A 179 27.77 -4.72 -1.76
N SER A 180 26.94 -5.61 -2.29
CA SER A 180 27.26 -7.02 -2.54
C SER A 180 27.94 -7.23 -3.89
#